data_AF-A0A353D0E1-F1
#
_entry.id   AF-A0A353D0E1-F1
#
_cell.length_a   1.000
_cell.length_b   1.000
_cell.length_c   1.000
_cell.angle_alpha   90.00
_cell.angle_beta   90.00
_cell.angle_gamma   90.00
#
_symmetry.space_group_name_H-M   'P 1'
#
loop_
_entity.id
_entity.type
_entity.pdbx_description
1 polymer ?
#
loop_
_entity_poly.entity_id
_entity_poly.type
_entity_poly.pdbx_seq_one_letter_code
_entity_poly.pdbx_strand_id
1 'polypeptide(L)'
;MIRLRLLPVLLLLAMVTLTACKRGPDTGMLEHELQHRLDTEFTQGLFRVHGFTRKGSAPSVSHSDAVYLYYDAELEFQHDYNLTAWQALNLGTLAVVLGATPEGIEGYHQNNQQGDLLRVRGRLSYYKTGDGWTSITRMPQKEPMEPAAPDTIHGSGPTYVLQSVRQLLERNPGGSGQSRDDIIIEEFTESLKEIDLRFARLDGMLPFGTGWSGGAYNRFGTAFAPYAAKHGLPVFNYSSEGSVENGLSLQQGHLDFALLQSDVAEVLYKGWVGASQLPQPDLRSMASLWPEALHIVTLEDRNISNFSDLKGKRLAFGSPGSGTRFTARRVWVAAGHTLSQAEGIRGLGLSASIAALESGEVDAIFIAGAVPDPALQLLAQRRDDVRLVPIDTATLDQLSSKHFAYYSTVIPSKTYPGQTEPYRTLGFAALLITSDRTNDNDVEKFLDLVVDSANELTHKFYRTGFISTKTSRLGISIPMHPGATHFYEKLRKKQVDPAREPAPDSSLEETEQSPDN
;
A
#
# COMPACT_ATOMS: atom_id res chain seq x y z
N MET A 1 8.19 68.50 0.77
CA MET A 1 6.80 68.03 1.01
C MET A 1 6.54 66.62 0.44
N ILE A 2 7.43 65.64 0.63
CA ILE A 2 7.22 64.25 0.16
C ILE A 2 7.90 63.28 1.15
N ARG A 3 7.46 63.23 2.42
CA ARG A 3 7.95 62.20 3.38
C ARG A 3 6.93 61.76 4.43
N LEU A 4 5.63 61.95 4.19
CA LEU A 4 4.59 61.61 5.19
C LEU A 4 3.39 60.82 4.63
N ARG A 5 3.58 60.01 3.57
CA ARG A 5 2.49 59.21 2.97
C ARG A 5 2.81 57.73 2.71
N LEU A 6 3.97 57.23 3.14
CA LEU A 6 4.32 55.81 2.98
C LEU A 6 3.91 54.95 4.19
N LEU A 7 3.87 55.52 5.39
CA LEU A 7 3.49 54.78 6.60
C LEU A 7 2.03 54.28 6.60
N PRO A 8 1.02 55.06 6.16
CA PRO A 8 -0.36 54.58 6.10
C PRO A 8 -0.56 53.55 4.98
N VAL A 9 0.19 53.68 3.89
CA VAL A 9 0.13 52.76 2.73
C VAL A 9 0.80 51.43 3.07
N LEU A 10 1.92 51.43 3.80
CA LEU A 10 2.53 50.21 4.33
C LEU A 10 1.68 49.55 5.43
N LEU A 11 0.97 50.33 6.27
CA LEU A 11 0.02 49.77 7.24
C LEU A 11 -1.24 49.20 6.58
N LEU A 12 -1.73 49.82 5.52
CA LEU A 12 -2.82 49.27 4.70
C LEU A 12 -2.37 48.05 3.90
N LEU A 13 -1.16 48.04 3.34
CA LEU A 13 -0.61 46.87 2.67
C LEU A 13 -0.37 45.72 3.67
N ALA A 14 0.13 46.03 4.87
CA ALA A 14 0.30 45.07 5.95
C ALA A 14 -1.05 44.53 6.48
N MET A 15 -2.09 45.38 6.59
CA MET A 15 -3.46 44.93 6.92
C MET A 15 -4.11 44.12 5.79
N VAL A 16 -3.85 44.44 4.53
CA VAL A 16 -4.34 43.68 3.36
C VAL A 16 -3.58 42.35 3.20
N THR A 17 -2.31 42.25 3.63
CA THR A 17 -1.56 40.98 3.68
C THR A 17 -1.82 40.16 4.95
N LEU A 18 -2.41 40.74 6.00
CA LEU A 18 -2.83 40.02 7.22
C LEU A 18 -4.27 39.50 7.14
N THR A 19 -5.04 39.91 6.12
CA THR A 19 -6.30 39.26 5.75
C THR A 19 -6.07 38.23 4.66
N ALA A 20 -5.30 37.18 4.95
CA ALA A 20 -5.53 35.91 4.28
C ALA A 20 -6.95 35.48 4.70
N CYS A 21 -7.95 35.82 3.87
CA CYS A 21 -9.35 35.59 4.16
C CYS A 21 -9.55 34.15 4.66
N LYS A 22 -9.89 34.01 5.95
CA LYS A 22 -10.34 32.75 6.57
C LYS A 22 -11.66 32.34 5.90
N ARG A 23 -11.60 31.78 4.70
CA ARG A 23 -12.76 31.20 4.01
C ARG A 23 -12.93 29.77 4.53
N GLY A 24 -14.13 29.38 4.93
CA GLY A 24 -14.39 28.07 5.57
C GLY A 24 -14.71 28.18 7.07
N PRO A 25 -15.21 27.11 7.69
CA PRO A 25 -15.66 27.09 9.08
C PRO A 25 -14.56 27.44 10.10
N ASP A 26 -14.98 27.90 11.28
CA ASP A 26 -14.06 28.27 12.36
C ASP A 26 -13.32 27.05 12.94
N THR A 27 -12.28 27.33 13.73
CA THR A 27 -11.38 26.30 14.26
C THR A 27 -12.07 25.36 15.25
N GLY A 28 -13.00 25.85 16.07
CA GLY A 28 -13.71 25.02 17.05
C GLY A 28 -14.67 24.04 16.37
N MET A 29 -15.35 24.48 15.30
CA MET A 29 -16.17 23.59 14.49
C MET A 29 -15.34 22.46 13.85
N LEU A 30 -14.13 22.78 13.36
CA LEU A 30 -13.24 21.79 12.76
C LEU A 30 -12.73 20.74 13.76
N GLU A 31 -12.36 21.20 14.96
CA GLU A 31 -11.90 20.33 16.03
C GLU A 31 -13.03 19.39 16.50
N HIS A 32 -14.24 19.92 16.69
CA HIS A 32 -15.41 19.12 17.09
C HIS A 32 -15.79 18.08 16.02
N GLU A 33 -15.78 18.47 14.74
CA GLU A 33 -15.99 17.56 13.62
C GLU A 33 -14.93 16.45 13.59
N LEU A 34 -13.66 16.78 13.84
CA LEU A 34 -12.58 15.80 13.86
C LEU A 34 -12.79 14.76 14.98
N GLN A 35 -13.13 15.23 16.18
CA GLN A 35 -13.45 14.36 17.32
C GLN A 35 -14.68 13.49 17.02
N HIS A 36 -15.75 14.08 16.48
CA HIS A 36 -16.97 13.35 16.12
C HIS A 36 -16.69 12.24 15.10
N ARG A 37 -15.86 12.51 14.09
CA ARG A 37 -15.43 11.50 13.11
C ARG A 37 -14.67 10.35 13.76
N LEU A 38 -13.72 10.66 14.64
CA LEU A 38 -12.96 9.64 15.38
C LEU A 38 -13.89 8.76 16.22
N ASP A 39 -14.82 9.36 16.96
CA ASP A 39 -15.78 8.63 17.80
C ASP A 39 -16.84 7.86 17.00
N THR A 40 -17.11 8.29 15.77
CA THR A 40 -18.05 7.61 14.85
C THR A 40 -17.41 6.37 14.21
N GLU A 41 -16.12 6.47 13.87
CA GLU A 41 -15.43 5.47 13.05
C GLU A 41 -14.64 4.47 13.89
N PHE A 42 -14.00 4.92 14.97
CA PHE A 42 -13.32 4.07 15.94
C PHE A 42 -14.20 3.83 17.17
N THR A 43 -13.74 2.95 18.07
CA THR A 43 -14.37 2.82 19.39
C THR A 43 -14.41 4.19 20.06
N GLN A 44 -15.60 4.62 20.47
CA GLN A 44 -15.81 5.91 21.12
C GLN A 44 -14.84 6.06 22.30
N GLY A 45 -14.17 7.23 22.36
CA GLY A 45 -13.20 7.52 23.40
C GLY A 45 -11.83 6.87 23.22
N LEU A 46 -11.54 6.21 22.08
CA LEU A 46 -10.19 5.70 21.80
C LEU A 46 -9.17 6.85 21.61
N PHE A 47 -9.58 7.92 20.94
CA PHE A 47 -8.75 9.09 20.68
C PHE A 47 -9.36 10.33 21.32
N ARG A 48 -8.50 11.18 21.88
CA ARG A 48 -8.83 12.56 22.23
C ARG A 48 -8.07 13.50 21.31
N VAL A 49 -8.74 14.44 20.66
CA VAL A 49 -8.04 15.58 20.03
C VAL A 49 -7.41 16.42 21.15
N HIS A 50 -6.09 16.29 21.31
CA HIS A 50 -5.30 16.96 22.34
C HIS A 50 -4.94 18.39 21.91
N GLY A 51 -4.68 18.58 20.62
CA GLY A 51 -4.38 19.89 20.03
C GLY A 51 -4.86 19.98 18.59
N PHE A 52 -5.30 21.17 18.18
CA PHE A 52 -5.74 21.42 16.81
C PHE A 52 -5.32 22.82 16.34
N THR A 53 -4.70 22.91 15.17
CA THR A 53 -4.27 24.17 14.56
C THR A 53 -4.69 24.23 13.10
N ARG A 54 -5.57 25.17 12.76
CA ARG A 54 -5.90 25.48 11.36
C ARG A 54 -4.72 26.18 10.68
N LYS A 55 -4.23 25.61 9.58
CA LYS A 55 -3.08 26.13 8.80
C LYS A 55 -3.48 27.07 7.67
N GLY A 56 -4.66 26.87 7.10
CA GLY A 56 -5.14 27.72 6.02
C GLY A 56 -6.32 27.14 5.27
N SER A 57 -6.71 27.83 4.21
CA SER A 57 -7.77 27.41 3.29
C SER A 57 -7.38 27.69 1.85
N ALA A 58 -7.73 26.81 0.93
CA ALA A 58 -7.63 27.03 -0.50
C ALA A 58 -8.99 26.77 -1.17
N PRO A 59 -9.40 27.56 -2.17
CA PRO A 59 -10.58 27.21 -2.96
C PRO A 59 -10.37 25.84 -3.63
N SER A 60 -11.45 25.08 -3.75
CA SER A 60 -11.42 23.85 -4.53
C SER A 60 -11.29 24.18 -6.01
N VAL A 61 -10.41 23.46 -6.70
CA VAL A 61 -10.22 23.61 -8.15
C VAL A 61 -11.38 22.99 -8.93
N SER A 62 -12.04 21.99 -8.34
CA SER A 62 -13.12 21.25 -8.99
C SER A 62 -14.51 21.88 -8.80
N HIS A 63 -14.72 22.71 -7.77
CA HIS A 63 -16.03 23.35 -7.46
C HIS A 63 -15.83 24.75 -6.89
N SER A 64 -16.44 25.77 -7.50
CA SER A 64 -16.29 27.19 -7.15
C SER A 64 -16.65 27.53 -5.70
N ASP A 65 -17.55 26.76 -5.09
CA ASP A 65 -18.08 27.00 -3.73
C ASP A 65 -17.50 26.07 -2.67
N ALA A 66 -16.61 25.15 -3.06
CA ALA A 66 -15.91 24.28 -2.13
C ALA A 66 -14.56 24.87 -1.71
N VAL A 67 -14.14 24.58 -0.48
CA VAL A 67 -12.91 25.04 0.14
C VAL A 67 -12.21 23.86 0.79
N TYR A 68 -10.92 23.70 0.49
CA TYR A 68 -10.00 22.84 1.22
C TYR A 68 -9.50 23.56 2.45
N LEU A 69 -9.54 22.88 3.60
CA LEU A 69 -9.03 23.36 4.87
C LEU A 69 -7.89 22.46 5.34
N TYR A 70 -6.72 23.06 5.53
CA TYR A 70 -5.53 22.36 5.99
C TYR A 70 -5.37 22.57 7.49
N TYR A 71 -5.00 21.51 8.21
CA TYR A 71 -4.84 21.55 9.65
C TYR A 71 -3.69 20.65 10.11
N ASP A 72 -3.12 21.01 11.27
CA ASP A 72 -2.29 20.13 12.09
C ASP A 72 -3.11 19.74 13.33
N ALA A 73 -3.08 18.48 13.73
CA ALA A 73 -3.71 18.01 14.97
C ALA A 73 -2.78 17.09 15.75
N GLU A 74 -2.95 17.07 17.08
CA GLU A 74 -2.35 16.10 17.98
C GLU A 74 -3.48 15.25 18.57
N LEU A 75 -3.40 13.93 18.39
CA LEU A 75 -4.37 12.97 18.91
C LEU A 75 -3.70 12.16 20.01
N GLU A 76 -4.35 12.04 21.15
CA GLU A 76 -3.86 11.23 22.26
C GLU A 76 -4.64 9.92 22.35
N PHE A 77 -3.93 8.80 22.40
CA PHE A 77 -4.53 7.50 22.69
C PHE A 77 -5.04 7.49 24.13
N GLN A 78 -6.32 7.21 24.32
CA GLN A 78 -6.89 7.03 25.66
C GLN A 78 -6.84 5.57 26.11
N HIS A 79 -6.61 4.65 25.18
CA HIS A 79 -6.44 3.22 25.41
C HIS A 79 -5.38 2.65 24.48
N ASP A 80 -4.76 1.54 24.88
CA ASP A 80 -3.85 0.79 24.04
C ASP A 80 -4.52 0.37 22.73
N TYR A 81 -3.83 0.58 21.61
CA TYR A 81 -4.35 0.22 20.30
C TYR A 81 -3.24 -0.02 19.29
N ASN A 82 -3.45 -1.02 18.44
CA ASN A 82 -2.50 -1.39 17.40
C ASN A 82 -2.96 -0.89 16.03
N LEU A 83 -2.46 0.28 15.61
CA LEU A 83 -2.72 0.83 14.28
C LEU A 83 -2.03 0.06 13.13
N THR A 84 -1.20 -0.93 13.46
CA THR A 84 -0.54 -1.85 12.51
C THR A 84 -1.19 -3.24 12.49
N ALA A 85 -2.36 -3.40 13.11
CA ALA A 85 -3.09 -4.66 13.10
C ALA A 85 -3.58 -5.02 11.68
N TRP A 86 -3.46 -6.30 11.32
CA TRP A 86 -3.83 -6.78 9.99
C TRP A 86 -5.34 -6.92 9.77
N GLN A 87 -6.10 -7.12 10.85
CA GLN A 87 -7.54 -7.46 10.82
C GLN A 87 -8.40 -6.50 11.67
N ALA A 88 -7.92 -5.27 11.89
CA ALA A 88 -8.65 -4.24 12.62
C ALA A 88 -8.57 -2.89 11.88
N LEU A 89 -9.32 -1.89 12.35
CA LEU A 89 -9.19 -0.52 11.85
C LEU A 89 -7.75 -0.06 12.10
N ASN A 90 -7.04 0.32 11.05
CA ASN A 90 -5.60 0.54 11.11
C ASN A 90 -5.26 1.97 10.70
N LEU A 91 -3.97 2.27 10.56
CA LEU A 91 -3.48 3.58 10.14
C LEU A 91 -4.12 4.08 8.84
N GLY A 92 -4.38 3.18 7.88
CA GLY A 92 -5.03 3.53 6.63
C GLY A 92 -6.46 4.03 6.84
N THR A 93 -7.23 3.37 7.71
CA THR A 93 -8.56 3.85 8.12
C THR A 93 -8.45 5.21 8.81
N LEU A 94 -7.54 5.33 9.77
CA LEU A 94 -7.33 6.57 10.52
C LEU A 94 -7.03 7.76 9.60
N ALA A 95 -6.15 7.56 8.61
CA ALA A 95 -5.83 8.57 7.60
C ALA A 95 -7.08 9.06 6.86
N VAL A 96 -7.97 8.16 6.45
CA VAL A 96 -9.23 8.51 5.78
C VAL A 96 -10.14 9.33 6.69
N VAL A 97 -10.36 8.88 7.93
CA VAL A 97 -11.22 9.56 8.91
C VAL A 97 -10.77 11.02 9.11
N LEU A 98 -9.46 11.21 9.19
CA LEU A 98 -8.81 12.50 9.40
C LEU A 98 -8.71 13.35 8.11
N GLY A 99 -8.97 12.78 6.93
CA GLY A 99 -8.66 13.46 5.67
C GLY A 99 -7.15 13.70 5.49
N ALA A 100 -6.33 12.80 6.02
CA ALA A 100 -4.88 12.77 5.89
C ALA A 100 -4.45 11.64 4.94
N THR A 101 -3.16 11.61 4.59
CA THR A 101 -2.53 10.38 4.08
C THR A 101 -1.86 9.65 5.25
N PRO A 102 -1.62 8.33 5.15
CA PRO A 102 -0.86 7.62 6.18
C PRO A 102 0.52 8.27 6.46
N GLU A 103 1.18 8.80 5.42
CA GLU A 103 2.46 9.51 5.53
C GLU A 103 2.33 10.88 6.24
N GLY A 104 1.12 11.43 6.31
CA GLY A 104 0.81 12.64 7.07
C GLY A 104 0.54 12.39 8.55
N ILE A 105 0.62 11.13 9.01
CA ILE A 105 0.43 10.75 10.41
C ILE A 105 1.75 10.24 10.97
N GLU A 106 2.23 10.87 12.04
CA GLU A 106 3.46 10.51 12.75
C GLU A 106 3.11 10.06 14.18
N GLY A 107 4.02 9.31 14.84
CA GLY A 107 3.88 8.88 16.24
C GLY A 107 3.22 7.51 16.43
N TYR A 108 2.85 6.82 15.35
CA TYR A 108 2.31 5.46 15.44
C TYR A 108 3.42 4.41 15.53
N HIS A 109 3.16 3.31 16.23
CA HIS A 109 4.01 2.13 16.28
C HIS A 109 3.16 0.86 16.48
N GLN A 110 3.81 -0.30 16.52
CA GLN A 110 3.09 -1.58 16.52
C GLN A 110 2.16 -1.78 17.72
N ASN A 111 2.42 -1.15 18.86
CA ASN A 111 1.53 -1.15 20.02
C ASN A 111 1.54 0.23 20.63
N ASN A 112 0.71 1.14 20.12
CA ASN A 112 0.53 2.41 20.80
C ASN A 112 -0.13 2.16 22.16
N GLN A 113 0.35 2.85 23.17
CA GLN A 113 -0.10 2.78 24.55
C GLN A 113 -0.99 3.97 24.86
N GLN A 114 -1.81 3.85 25.89
CA GLN A 114 -2.50 5.00 26.46
C GLN A 114 -1.49 6.13 26.78
N GLY A 115 -1.82 7.34 26.35
CA GLY A 115 -1.01 8.55 26.51
C GLY A 115 -0.08 8.85 25.32
N ASP A 116 0.12 7.93 24.39
CA ASP A 116 0.88 8.21 23.18
C ASP A 116 0.20 9.29 22.33
N LEU A 117 1.02 10.09 21.65
CA LEU A 117 0.57 11.18 20.78
C LEU A 117 0.81 10.86 19.31
N LEU A 118 -0.22 11.03 18.49
CA LEU A 118 -0.11 11.10 17.04
C LEU A 118 -0.09 12.55 16.60
N ARG A 119 0.78 12.86 15.64
CA ARG A 119 0.77 14.14 14.93
C ARG A 119 0.19 13.94 13.55
N VAL A 120 -0.81 14.75 13.21
CA VAL A 120 -1.59 14.60 11.98
C VAL A 120 -1.48 15.87 11.17
N ARG A 121 -1.14 15.73 9.90
CA ARG A 121 -1.29 16.77 8.87
C ARG A 121 -2.41 16.36 7.95
N GLY A 122 -3.55 17.02 8.08
CA GLY A 122 -4.77 16.65 7.39
C GLY A 122 -5.35 17.76 6.52
N ARG A 123 -6.32 17.37 5.70
CA ARG A 123 -7.12 18.26 4.89
C ARG A 123 -8.58 17.85 4.93
N LEU A 124 -9.44 18.75 5.38
CA LEU A 124 -10.88 18.63 5.27
C LEU A 124 -11.39 19.43 4.07
N SER A 125 -12.53 19.02 3.54
CA SER A 125 -13.19 19.71 2.42
C SER A 125 -14.55 20.19 2.89
N TYR A 126 -14.95 21.39 2.50
CA TYR A 126 -16.24 21.99 2.88
C TYR A 126 -16.87 22.71 1.71
N TYR A 127 -18.20 22.77 1.64
CA TYR A 127 -18.93 23.66 0.75
C TYR A 127 -19.81 24.60 1.55
N LYS A 128 -20.04 25.79 1.00
CA LYS A 128 -20.93 26.77 1.62
C LYS A 128 -22.37 26.51 1.19
N THR A 129 -23.25 26.27 2.15
CA THR A 129 -24.70 26.22 1.96
C THR A 129 -25.34 27.53 2.44
N GLY A 130 -26.62 27.75 2.12
CA GLY A 130 -27.37 28.89 2.63
C GLY A 130 -27.38 28.99 4.16
N ASP A 131 -27.25 27.84 4.84
CA ASP A 131 -27.32 27.70 6.30
C ASP A 131 -25.94 27.60 6.99
N GLY A 132 -24.82 27.63 6.25
CA GLY A 132 -23.48 27.58 6.84
C GLY A 132 -22.43 26.84 6.00
N TRP A 133 -21.51 26.17 6.68
CA TRP A 133 -20.51 25.32 6.05
C TRP A 133 -20.84 23.86 6.31
N THR A 134 -20.87 23.07 5.25
CA THR A 134 -21.12 21.62 5.36
C THR A 134 -19.87 20.87 4.94
N SER A 135 -19.46 19.93 5.79
CA SER A 135 -18.34 19.05 5.53
C SER A 135 -18.61 18.20 4.28
N ILE A 136 -17.59 18.10 3.43
CA ILE A 136 -17.56 17.21 2.29
C ILE A 136 -16.81 15.95 2.71
N THR A 137 -17.55 14.90 3.03
CA THR A 137 -17.00 13.54 3.21
C THR A 137 -16.80 12.82 1.87
N ARG A 138 -17.30 13.40 0.76
CA ARG A 138 -17.29 12.84 -0.60
C ARG A 138 -16.76 13.82 -1.64
N MET A 139 -15.59 13.59 -2.22
CA MET A 139 -15.01 14.50 -3.21
C MET A 139 -15.78 14.48 -4.54
N PRO A 140 -16.02 15.60 -5.21
CA PRO A 140 -16.37 15.59 -6.63
C PRO A 140 -15.11 15.51 -7.53
N GLN A 141 -15.31 15.02 -8.75
CA GLN A 141 -14.33 14.65 -9.78
C GLN A 141 -13.08 15.55 -9.94
N LYS A 142 -11.99 14.88 -10.37
CA LYS A 142 -10.87 15.51 -11.10
C LYS A 142 -10.99 15.04 -12.56
N GLU A 143 -11.03 15.96 -13.51
CA GLU A 143 -10.75 15.61 -14.91
C GLU A 143 -9.27 15.23 -15.06
N PRO A 144 -8.93 14.33 -16.00
CA PRO A 144 -7.54 14.02 -16.28
C PRO A 144 -6.78 15.30 -16.59
N MET A 145 -5.67 15.52 -15.91
CA MET A 145 -4.75 16.60 -16.23
C MET A 145 -4.10 16.24 -17.56
N GLU A 146 -4.22 17.12 -18.55
CA GLU A 146 -3.55 16.98 -19.83
C GLU A 146 -2.05 16.73 -19.60
N PRO A 147 -1.44 15.72 -20.24
CA PRO A 147 -0.02 15.46 -20.07
C PRO A 147 0.76 16.70 -20.52
N ALA A 148 1.72 17.11 -19.69
CA ALA A 148 2.62 18.22 -20.00
C ALA A 148 3.31 17.96 -21.36
N ALA A 149 3.37 18.99 -22.21
CA ALA A 149 4.09 18.94 -23.47
C ALA A 149 5.58 18.63 -23.22
N PRO A 150 6.22 17.80 -24.06
CA PRO A 150 7.57 17.33 -23.80
C PRO A 150 8.64 18.42 -24.00
N ASP A 151 9.65 18.40 -23.13
CA ASP A 151 10.96 18.95 -23.45
C ASP A 151 11.63 18.07 -24.52
N THR A 152 12.13 18.70 -25.59
CA THR A 152 12.97 18.04 -26.58
C THR A 152 14.36 17.77 -25.99
N ILE A 153 14.68 16.49 -25.75
CA ILE A 153 16.01 16.08 -25.29
C ILE A 153 16.94 15.95 -26.50
N HIS A 154 18.05 16.68 -26.51
CA HIS A 154 19.11 16.58 -27.53
C HIS A 154 20.26 15.69 -27.03
N GLY A 155 20.66 14.67 -27.80
CA GLY A 155 21.80 13.80 -27.46
C GLY A 155 22.18 12.78 -28.54
N SER A 156 23.33 12.11 -28.38
CA SER A 156 23.81 11.02 -29.25
C SER A 156 24.46 9.90 -28.41
N GLY A 157 24.33 8.65 -28.87
CA GLY A 157 24.93 7.45 -28.25
C GLY A 157 23.92 6.35 -27.86
N PRO A 158 24.39 5.13 -27.49
CA PRO A 158 23.52 3.99 -27.19
C PRO A 158 22.54 4.27 -26.03
N THR A 159 22.99 4.93 -24.96
CA THR A 159 22.16 5.30 -23.82
C THR A 159 21.03 6.27 -24.19
N TYR A 160 21.30 7.18 -25.12
CA TYR A 160 20.30 8.13 -25.63
C TYR A 160 19.21 7.43 -26.46
N VAL A 161 19.59 6.46 -27.29
CA VAL A 161 18.64 5.63 -28.05
C VAL A 161 17.72 4.87 -27.08
N LEU A 162 18.29 4.25 -26.03
CA LEU A 162 17.52 3.55 -25.00
C LEU A 162 16.54 4.48 -24.28
N GLN A 163 16.96 5.69 -23.90
CA GLN A 163 16.09 6.68 -23.25
C GLN A 163 14.96 7.14 -24.17
N SER A 164 15.25 7.34 -25.45
CA SER A 164 14.25 7.74 -26.45
C SER A 164 13.21 6.65 -26.69
N VAL A 165 13.65 5.38 -26.76
CA VAL A 165 12.74 4.22 -26.86
C VAL A 165 11.87 4.12 -25.60
N ARG A 166 12.45 4.26 -24.40
CA ARG A 166 11.68 4.28 -23.14
C ARG A 166 10.57 5.32 -23.14
N GLN A 167 10.89 6.57 -23.50
CA GLN A 167 9.89 7.64 -23.57
C GLN A 167 8.79 7.37 -24.59
N LEU A 168 9.09 6.68 -25.70
CA LEU A 168 8.07 6.28 -26.69
C LEU A 168 7.16 5.18 -26.14
N LEU A 169 7.71 4.19 -25.42
CA LEU A 169 6.93 3.12 -24.80
C LEU A 169 6.02 3.64 -23.68
N GLU A 170 6.51 4.55 -22.84
CA GLU A 170 5.73 5.18 -21.77
C GLU A 170 4.53 6.01 -22.29
N ARG A 171 4.58 6.46 -23.55
CA ARG A 171 3.54 7.30 -24.18
C ARG A 171 2.34 6.53 -24.73
N ASN A 172 2.45 5.22 -24.93
CA ASN A 172 1.37 4.43 -25.54
C ASN A 172 0.92 3.32 -24.58
N PRO A 173 0.11 3.65 -23.54
CA PRO A 173 -0.36 2.68 -22.58
C PRO A 173 -1.51 1.87 -23.20
N GLY A 174 -1.17 0.95 -24.11
CA GLY A 174 -2.02 -0.16 -24.56
C GLY A 174 -3.40 0.22 -25.13
N GLY A 175 -3.51 0.26 -26.45
CA GLY A 175 -4.80 0.17 -27.13
C GLY A 175 -5.40 -1.23 -26.98
N SER A 176 -6.73 -1.33 -26.89
CA SER A 176 -7.42 -2.62 -26.77
C SER A 176 -7.46 -3.37 -28.11
N GLY A 177 -6.42 -4.16 -28.38
CA GLY A 177 -6.36 -5.15 -29.47
C GLY A 177 -4.94 -5.69 -29.61
N GLN A 178 -4.73 -6.90 -30.12
CA GLN A 178 -3.39 -7.34 -30.55
C GLN A 178 -3.08 -6.66 -31.88
N SER A 179 -2.67 -5.39 -31.85
CA SER A 179 -2.11 -4.75 -33.04
C SER A 179 -0.64 -5.18 -33.20
N ARG A 180 -0.09 -4.99 -34.42
CA ARG A 180 1.35 -5.23 -34.64
C ARG A 180 2.22 -4.33 -33.75
N ASP A 181 1.72 -3.14 -33.44
CA ASP A 181 2.44 -2.17 -32.63
C ASP A 181 2.51 -2.63 -31.16
N ASP A 182 1.46 -3.27 -30.63
CA ASP A 182 1.46 -3.79 -29.25
C ASP A 182 2.49 -4.91 -29.07
N ILE A 183 2.64 -5.80 -30.05
CA ILE A 183 3.67 -6.85 -30.03
C ILE A 183 5.07 -6.22 -30.03
N ILE A 184 5.29 -5.21 -30.87
CA ILE A 184 6.58 -4.51 -30.94
C ILE A 184 6.89 -3.83 -29.60
N ILE A 185 5.91 -3.14 -29.02
CA ILE A 185 6.03 -2.47 -27.72
C ILE A 185 6.34 -3.47 -26.61
N GLU A 186 5.68 -4.63 -26.58
CA GLU A 186 5.91 -5.71 -25.63
C GLU A 186 7.36 -6.22 -25.72
N GLU A 187 7.82 -6.58 -26.92
CA GLU A 187 9.18 -7.09 -27.15
C GLU A 187 10.27 -6.08 -26.77
N PHE A 188 10.07 -4.79 -27.11
CA PHE A 188 11.02 -3.74 -26.71
C PHE A 188 11.02 -3.50 -25.21
N THR A 189 9.85 -3.54 -24.56
CA THR A 189 9.73 -3.38 -23.11
C THR A 189 10.48 -4.48 -22.38
N GLU A 190 10.30 -5.74 -22.81
CA GLU A 190 10.97 -6.89 -22.21
C GLU A 190 12.48 -6.86 -22.45
N SER A 191 12.91 -6.46 -23.65
CA SER A 191 14.34 -6.25 -23.95
C SER A 191 14.98 -5.19 -23.06
N LEU A 192 14.27 -4.09 -22.79
CA LEU A 192 14.78 -3.02 -21.92
C LEU A 192 14.89 -3.46 -20.46
N LYS A 193 13.91 -4.22 -19.97
CA LYS A 193 13.94 -4.85 -18.63
C LYS A 193 15.16 -5.74 -18.48
N GLU A 194 15.43 -6.61 -19.46
CA GLU A 194 16.61 -7.48 -19.46
C GLU A 194 17.92 -6.69 -19.47
N ILE A 195 18.00 -5.58 -20.21
CA ILE A 195 19.16 -4.68 -20.20
C ILE A 195 19.35 -4.08 -18.80
N ASP A 196 18.30 -3.59 -18.15
CA ASP A 196 18.37 -3.02 -16.81
C ASP A 196 18.84 -4.04 -15.76
N LEU A 197 18.31 -5.26 -15.82
CA LEU A 197 18.72 -6.36 -14.95
C LEU A 197 20.19 -6.76 -15.17
N ARG A 198 20.70 -6.66 -16.39
CA ARG A 198 22.12 -6.91 -16.69
C ARG A 198 23.01 -5.78 -16.18
N PHE A 199 22.60 -4.52 -16.33
CA PHE A 199 23.32 -3.38 -15.78
C PHE A 199 23.37 -3.43 -14.26
N ALA A 200 22.25 -3.72 -13.59
CA ALA A 200 22.20 -3.90 -12.15
C ALA A 200 23.23 -4.92 -11.65
N ARG A 201 23.32 -6.09 -12.31
CA ARG A 201 24.31 -7.11 -11.97
C ARG A 201 25.75 -6.67 -12.24
N LEU A 202 26.00 -5.97 -13.35
CA LEU A 202 27.33 -5.42 -13.65
C LEU A 202 27.78 -4.42 -12.59
N ASP A 203 26.85 -3.66 -12.03
CA ASP A 203 27.07 -2.71 -10.95
C ASP A 203 27.11 -3.39 -9.56
N GLY A 204 27.06 -4.73 -9.51
CA GLY A 204 27.11 -5.52 -8.27
C GLY A 204 25.84 -5.43 -7.42
N MET A 205 24.72 -5.02 -8.01
CA MET A 205 23.42 -4.93 -7.33
C MET A 205 22.63 -6.24 -7.48
N LEU A 206 21.86 -6.57 -6.45
CA LEU A 206 20.95 -7.71 -6.43
C LEU A 206 19.57 -7.29 -6.96
N PRO A 207 19.06 -7.78 -8.11
CA PRO A 207 17.75 -7.38 -8.59
C PRO A 207 16.62 -7.89 -7.70
N PHE A 208 15.71 -6.97 -7.38
CA PHE A 208 14.55 -7.18 -6.52
C PHE A 208 13.26 -6.87 -7.26
N GLY A 209 12.51 -7.91 -7.63
CA GLY A 209 11.23 -7.77 -8.33
C GLY A 209 10.13 -7.29 -7.42
N THR A 210 9.49 -6.19 -7.79
CA THR A 210 8.44 -5.59 -6.98
C THR A 210 7.09 -5.62 -7.68
N GLY A 211 6.67 -4.54 -8.29
CA GLY A 211 5.43 -4.48 -9.04
C GLY A 211 5.40 -3.23 -9.89
N TRP A 212 4.24 -2.90 -10.42
CA TRP A 212 4.12 -1.79 -11.37
C TRP A 212 4.58 -0.48 -10.71
N SER A 213 5.19 0.40 -11.52
CA SER A 213 5.74 1.67 -11.06
C SER A 213 4.70 2.51 -10.31
N GLY A 214 4.97 2.87 -9.05
CA GLY A 214 4.02 3.59 -8.20
C GLY A 214 3.02 2.70 -7.43
N GLY A 215 2.97 1.39 -7.72
CA GLY A 215 2.25 0.38 -6.93
C GLY A 215 2.88 0.13 -5.55
N ALA A 216 2.16 -0.53 -4.65
CA ALA A 216 2.60 -0.73 -3.26
C ALA A 216 3.96 -1.46 -3.16
N TYR A 217 4.15 -2.53 -3.93
CA TYR A 217 5.41 -3.28 -3.95
C TYR A 217 6.57 -2.41 -4.44
N ASN A 218 6.34 -1.63 -5.51
CA ASN A 218 7.36 -0.75 -6.07
C ASN A 218 7.70 0.43 -5.15
N ARG A 219 6.71 0.99 -4.44
CA ARG A 219 6.97 2.02 -3.41
C ARG A 219 7.81 1.47 -2.26
N PHE A 220 7.59 0.23 -1.85
CA PHE A 220 8.48 -0.45 -0.91
C PHE A 220 9.91 -0.56 -1.47
N GLY A 221 10.08 -1.10 -2.69
CA GLY A 221 11.41 -1.20 -3.31
C GLY A 221 12.11 0.15 -3.47
N THR A 222 11.36 1.21 -3.80
CA THR A 222 11.87 2.58 -3.94
C THR A 222 12.34 3.17 -2.61
N ALA A 223 11.64 2.87 -1.51
CA ALA A 223 12.05 3.28 -0.18
C ALA A 223 13.21 2.43 0.36
N PHE A 224 13.20 1.13 0.09
CA PHE A 224 14.12 0.13 0.63
C PHE A 224 15.47 0.11 -0.08
N ALA A 225 15.53 0.17 -1.41
CA ALA A 225 16.78 0.02 -2.16
C ALA A 225 17.87 1.04 -1.76
N PRO A 226 17.60 2.36 -1.61
CA PRO A 226 18.58 3.31 -1.12
C PRO A 226 19.03 3.04 0.32
N TYR A 227 18.11 2.58 1.17
CA TYR A 227 18.43 2.18 2.54
C TYR A 227 19.37 0.97 2.52
N ALA A 228 19.03 -0.08 1.77
CA ALA A 228 19.82 -1.29 1.68
C ALA A 228 21.24 -1.00 1.14
N ALA A 229 21.36 -0.18 0.09
CA ALA A 229 22.64 0.23 -0.47
C ALA A 229 23.51 0.97 0.56
N LYS A 230 22.92 1.93 1.31
CA LYS A 230 23.64 2.65 2.38
C LYS A 230 24.14 1.71 3.49
N HIS A 231 23.46 0.59 3.71
CA HIS A 231 23.80 -0.41 4.70
C HIS A 231 24.53 -1.64 4.08
N GLY A 232 25.10 -1.45 2.89
CA GLY A 232 26.03 -2.39 2.26
C GLY A 232 25.38 -3.60 1.57
N LEU A 233 24.09 -3.53 1.25
CA LEU A 233 23.40 -4.50 0.40
C LEU A 233 22.79 -3.74 -0.80
N PRO A 234 23.56 -3.49 -1.87
CA PRO A 234 23.03 -2.79 -3.03
C PRO A 234 21.95 -3.65 -3.72
N VAL A 235 20.72 -3.15 -3.72
CA VAL A 235 19.55 -3.81 -4.32
C VAL A 235 19.02 -2.95 -5.46
N PHE A 236 18.71 -3.56 -6.59
CA PHE A 236 18.09 -2.89 -7.72
C PHE A 236 16.57 -3.11 -7.71
N ASN A 237 15.79 -2.06 -7.49
CA ASN A 237 14.33 -2.14 -7.52
C ASN A 237 13.83 -2.34 -8.96
N TYR A 238 13.45 -3.58 -9.30
CA TYR A 238 12.89 -3.93 -10.59
C TYR A 238 11.36 -3.77 -10.58
N SER A 239 10.85 -2.92 -11.49
CA SER A 239 9.41 -2.71 -11.69
C SER A 239 8.85 -3.78 -12.64
N SER A 240 7.95 -4.62 -12.13
CA SER A 240 7.30 -5.71 -12.86
C SER A 240 5.78 -5.49 -12.99
N GLU A 241 5.06 -6.41 -13.63
CA GLU A 241 3.60 -6.48 -13.59
C GLU A 241 3.05 -7.02 -12.26
N GLY A 242 3.90 -7.61 -11.43
CA GLY A 242 3.57 -8.12 -10.10
C GLY A 242 3.99 -9.57 -9.86
N SER A 243 3.26 -10.25 -8.97
CA SER A 243 3.66 -11.53 -8.37
C SER A 243 3.98 -12.65 -9.36
N VAL A 244 3.22 -12.79 -10.46
CA VAL A 244 3.43 -13.91 -11.40
C VAL A 244 4.70 -13.69 -12.22
N GLU A 245 4.89 -12.48 -12.76
CA GLU A 245 6.15 -12.12 -13.45
C GLU A 245 7.34 -12.31 -12.51
N ASN A 246 7.26 -11.77 -11.29
CA ASN A 246 8.32 -11.88 -10.30
C ASN A 246 8.76 -13.32 -10.02
N GLY A 247 7.80 -14.23 -9.82
CA GLY A 247 8.13 -15.64 -9.56
C GLY A 247 8.74 -16.33 -10.78
N LEU A 248 8.23 -16.06 -11.98
CA LEU A 248 8.82 -16.55 -13.23
C LEU A 248 10.26 -16.03 -13.42
N SER A 249 10.50 -14.75 -13.16
CA SER A 249 11.83 -14.14 -13.25
C SER A 249 12.79 -14.66 -12.18
N LEU A 250 12.32 -14.97 -10.95
CA LEU A 250 13.12 -15.68 -9.94
C LEU A 250 13.54 -17.07 -10.44
N GLN A 251 12.60 -17.83 -11.01
CA GLN A 251 12.88 -19.15 -11.58
C GLN A 251 13.93 -19.09 -12.71
N GLN A 252 13.82 -18.10 -13.58
CA GLN A 252 14.76 -17.85 -14.68
C GLN A 252 16.14 -17.36 -14.20
N GLY A 253 16.29 -17.01 -12.91
CA GLY A 253 17.51 -16.44 -12.36
C GLY A 253 17.70 -14.97 -12.75
N HIS A 254 16.64 -14.31 -13.22
CA HIS A 254 16.61 -12.90 -13.61
C HIS A 254 16.46 -11.97 -12.40
N LEU A 255 15.95 -12.47 -11.28
CA LEU A 255 15.88 -11.77 -10.00
C LEU A 255 16.56 -12.57 -8.89
N ASP A 256 17.06 -11.88 -7.86
CA ASP A 256 17.57 -12.49 -6.63
C ASP A 256 16.49 -12.54 -5.54
N PHE A 257 15.69 -11.48 -5.44
CA PHE A 257 14.58 -11.34 -4.49
C PHE A 257 13.32 -10.91 -5.23
N ALA A 258 12.15 -11.21 -4.68
CA ALA A 258 10.92 -10.62 -5.18
C ALA A 258 9.77 -10.57 -4.16
N LEU A 259 8.81 -9.69 -4.42
CA LEU A 259 7.54 -9.66 -3.69
C LEU A 259 6.47 -10.45 -4.44
N LEU A 260 5.89 -11.44 -3.78
CA LEU A 260 4.79 -12.25 -4.29
C LEU A 260 3.66 -12.29 -3.27
N GLN A 261 2.44 -12.45 -3.75
CA GLN A 261 1.32 -12.82 -2.88
C GLN A 261 1.47 -14.28 -2.44
N SER A 262 1.05 -14.59 -1.22
CA SER A 262 1.19 -15.95 -0.64
C SER A 262 0.53 -17.05 -1.46
N ASP A 263 -0.57 -16.74 -2.15
CA ASP A 263 -1.30 -17.64 -3.04
C ASP A 263 -0.60 -17.89 -4.36
N VAL A 264 -0.01 -16.84 -4.93
CA VAL A 264 0.85 -16.94 -6.11
C VAL A 264 2.07 -17.78 -5.76
N ALA A 265 2.74 -17.53 -4.63
CA ALA A 265 3.90 -18.29 -4.20
C ALA A 265 3.59 -19.79 -4.03
N GLU A 266 2.47 -20.13 -3.37
CA GLU A 266 2.06 -21.53 -3.21
C GLU A 266 1.87 -22.24 -4.55
N VAL A 267 1.18 -21.59 -5.48
CA VAL A 267 0.84 -22.20 -6.75
C VAL A 267 2.03 -22.26 -7.69
N LEU A 268 2.88 -21.23 -7.73
CA LEU A 268 4.11 -21.31 -8.48
C LEU A 268 4.97 -22.47 -7.97
N TYR A 269 5.11 -22.63 -6.66
CA TYR A 269 5.88 -23.74 -6.08
C TYR A 269 5.28 -25.13 -6.39
N LYS A 270 3.95 -25.29 -6.24
CA LYS A 270 3.28 -26.61 -6.41
C LYS A 270 2.87 -26.92 -7.86
N GLY A 271 2.79 -25.91 -8.72
CA GLY A 271 2.17 -25.95 -10.04
C GLY A 271 0.64 -25.84 -10.00
N TRP A 272 0.05 -25.38 -11.10
CA TRP A 272 -1.41 -25.39 -11.32
C TRP A 272 -1.74 -25.62 -12.79
N VAL A 273 -2.16 -26.84 -13.09
CA VAL A 273 -2.55 -27.26 -14.44
C VAL A 273 -3.68 -26.39 -15.02
N GLY A 274 -4.61 -25.95 -14.18
CA GLY A 274 -5.73 -25.09 -14.60
C GLY A 274 -5.32 -23.71 -15.13
N ALA A 275 -4.07 -23.30 -14.92
CA ALA A 275 -3.49 -22.09 -15.51
C ALA A 275 -2.24 -22.37 -16.35
N SER A 276 -2.01 -23.63 -16.74
CA SER A 276 -0.82 -24.06 -17.47
C SER A 276 0.49 -23.68 -16.76
N GLN A 277 0.47 -23.63 -15.43
CA GLN A 277 1.62 -23.25 -14.62
C GLN A 277 2.35 -24.49 -14.13
N LEU A 278 3.60 -24.65 -14.55
CA LEU A 278 4.47 -25.73 -14.04
C LEU A 278 5.00 -25.40 -12.64
N PRO A 279 5.28 -26.42 -11.81
CA PRO A 279 5.91 -26.22 -10.50
C PRO A 279 7.29 -25.55 -10.60
N GLN A 280 7.57 -24.66 -9.64
CA GLN A 280 8.84 -23.95 -9.43
C GLN A 280 9.40 -24.34 -8.05
N PRO A 281 9.99 -25.55 -7.92
CA PRO A 281 10.39 -26.09 -6.63
C PRO A 281 11.60 -25.38 -6.02
N ASP A 282 12.23 -24.46 -6.75
CA ASP A 282 13.36 -23.64 -6.33
C ASP A 282 12.95 -22.37 -5.55
N LEU A 283 11.67 -21.99 -5.57
CA LEU A 283 11.19 -20.85 -4.78
C LEU A 283 11.32 -21.11 -3.27
N ARG A 284 11.72 -20.08 -2.52
CA ARG A 284 11.87 -20.09 -1.06
C ARG A 284 11.29 -18.83 -0.44
N SER A 285 10.54 -18.99 0.65
CA SER A 285 10.03 -17.88 1.44
C SER A 285 11.11 -17.30 2.36
N MET A 286 11.07 -15.98 2.56
CA MET A 286 11.92 -15.27 3.52
C MET A 286 11.09 -14.70 4.66
N ALA A 287 10.07 -13.91 4.33
CA ALA A 287 9.21 -13.26 5.32
C ALA A 287 7.86 -12.88 4.73
N SER A 288 6.91 -12.68 5.64
CA SER A 288 5.62 -12.04 5.39
C SER A 288 5.71 -10.57 5.81
N LEU A 289 5.30 -9.64 4.95
CA LEU A 289 5.52 -8.21 5.18
C LEU A 289 4.26 -7.47 5.65
N TRP A 290 3.14 -7.64 4.95
CA TRP A 290 1.87 -6.99 5.27
C TRP A 290 0.69 -7.79 4.71
N PRO A 291 -0.54 -7.59 5.23
CA PRO A 291 -1.72 -8.25 4.71
C PRO A 291 -2.19 -7.56 3.43
N GLU A 292 -2.84 -8.36 2.60
CA GLU A 292 -3.61 -7.90 1.45
C GLU A 292 -4.96 -8.62 1.46
N ALA A 293 -5.97 -7.97 0.90
CA ALA A 293 -7.31 -8.53 0.79
C ALA A 293 -7.84 -8.37 -0.64
N LEU A 294 -8.67 -9.33 -1.05
CA LEU A 294 -9.39 -9.24 -2.30
C LEU A 294 -10.63 -8.34 -2.13
N HIS A 295 -10.77 -7.38 -3.04
CA HIS A 295 -11.96 -6.58 -3.21
C HIS A 295 -12.56 -6.89 -4.57
N ILE A 296 -13.86 -7.13 -4.59
CA ILE A 296 -14.65 -7.21 -5.81
C ILE A 296 -15.58 -6.02 -5.80
N VAL A 297 -15.42 -5.13 -6.76
CA VAL A 297 -16.06 -3.81 -6.76
C VAL A 297 -16.97 -3.71 -7.97
N THR A 298 -18.19 -3.24 -7.75
CA THR A 298 -19.19 -2.95 -8.78
C THR A 298 -19.91 -1.63 -8.47
N LEU A 299 -20.83 -1.24 -9.33
CA LEU A 299 -21.73 -0.11 -9.14
C LEU A 299 -23.17 -0.62 -8.97
N GLU A 300 -23.97 0.11 -8.20
CA GLU A 300 -25.34 -0.27 -7.83
C GLU A 300 -26.25 -0.60 -9.02
N ASP A 301 -26.09 0.14 -10.13
CA ASP A 301 -26.89 0.00 -11.34
C ASP A 301 -26.53 -1.23 -12.21
N ARG A 302 -25.55 -2.04 -11.79
CA ARG A 302 -25.09 -3.24 -12.53
C ARG A 302 -25.86 -4.51 -12.18
N ASN A 303 -26.75 -4.46 -11.18
CA ASN A 303 -27.50 -5.61 -10.65
C ASN A 303 -26.57 -6.76 -10.23
N ILE A 304 -25.48 -6.43 -9.52
CA ILE A 304 -24.51 -7.40 -8.98
C ILE A 304 -24.49 -7.23 -7.45
N SER A 305 -25.08 -8.17 -6.74
CA SER A 305 -25.17 -8.16 -5.28
C SER A 305 -24.40 -9.31 -4.63
N ASN A 306 -24.09 -10.35 -5.38
CA ASN A 306 -23.32 -11.51 -4.91
C ASN A 306 -22.40 -12.05 -6.03
N PHE A 307 -21.44 -12.90 -5.66
CA PHE A 307 -20.46 -13.45 -6.61
C PHE A 307 -21.09 -14.17 -7.82
N SER A 308 -22.23 -14.85 -7.64
CA SER A 308 -22.86 -15.60 -8.73
C SER A 308 -23.49 -14.70 -9.81
N ASP A 309 -23.79 -13.44 -9.48
CA ASP A 309 -24.32 -12.44 -10.41
C ASP A 309 -23.25 -11.96 -11.41
N LEU A 310 -21.97 -12.28 -11.17
CA LEU A 310 -20.87 -11.94 -12.09
C LEU A 310 -20.90 -12.77 -13.39
N LYS A 311 -21.69 -13.84 -13.44
CA LYS A 311 -21.92 -14.61 -14.68
C LYS A 311 -22.61 -13.75 -15.72
N GLY A 312 -22.11 -13.81 -16.95
CA GLY A 312 -22.61 -13.02 -18.07
C GLY A 312 -22.28 -11.53 -17.93
N LYS A 313 -21.32 -11.16 -17.09
CA LYS A 313 -20.86 -9.77 -16.93
C LYS A 313 -19.49 -9.57 -17.56
N ARG A 314 -19.16 -8.31 -17.85
CA ARG A 314 -17.85 -7.86 -18.30
C ARG A 314 -16.99 -7.56 -17.07
N LEU A 315 -15.85 -8.20 -16.94
CA LEU A 315 -15.04 -8.19 -15.73
C LEU A 315 -13.63 -7.69 -16.03
N ALA A 316 -13.01 -6.98 -15.08
CA ALA A 316 -11.57 -6.70 -15.12
C ALA A 316 -10.86 -7.48 -14.00
N PHE A 317 -9.97 -8.39 -14.37
CA PHE A 317 -9.28 -9.27 -13.41
C PHE A 317 -7.93 -8.71 -12.94
N GLY A 318 -7.46 -7.57 -13.43
CA GLY A 318 -6.07 -7.12 -13.21
C GLY A 318 -5.16 -7.47 -14.39
N SER A 319 -3.97 -6.87 -14.45
CA SER A 319 -2.98 -7.08 -15.52
C SER A 319 -2.53 -8.55 -15.65
N PRO A 320 -2.08 -9.01 -16.83
CA PRO A 320 -1.71 -10.40 -17.10
C PRO A 320 -0.80 -11.07 -16.06
N GLY A 321 0.31 -10.42 -15.67
CA GLY A 321 1.27 -10.89 -14.67
C GLY A 321 0.96 -10.50 -13.21
N SER A 322 -0.19 -9.86 -12.97
CA SER A 322 -0.57 -9.42 -11.62
C SER A 322 -1.08 -10.56 -10.76
N GLY A 323 -0.79 -10.47 -9.45
CA GLY A 323 -1.37 -11.36 -8.46
C GLY A 323 -2.91 -11.21 -8.34
N THR A 324 -3.46 -10.00 -8.53
CA THR A 324 -4.92 -9.78 -8.61
C THR A 324 -5.59 -10.69 -9.64
N ARG A 325 -5.02 -10.81 -10.85
CA ARG A 325 -5.58 -11.66 -11.91
C ARG A 325 -5.49 -13.12 -11.56
N PHE A 326 -4.38 -13.50 -10.95
CA PHE A 326 -4.18 -14.83 -10.45
C PHE A 326 -5.27 -15.20 -9.41
N THR A 327 -5.43 -14.38 -8.36
CA THR A 327 -6.43 -14.60 -7.31
C THR A 327 -7.86 -14.57 -7.89
N ALA A 328 -8.20 -13.60 -8.74
CA ALA A 328 -9.53 -13.49 -9.35
C ALA A 328 -9.91 -14.76 -10.13
N ARG A 329 -8.99 -15.32 -10.93
CA ARG A 329 -9.20 -16.59 -11.63
C ARG A 329 -9.39 -17.76 -10.67
N ARG A 330 -8.62 -17.81 -9.58
CA ARG A 330 -8.76 -18.88 -8.58
C ARG A 330 -10.10 -18.84 -7.87
N VAL A 331 -10.57 -17.65 -7.47
CA VAL A 331 -11.89 -17.49 -6.86
C VAL A 331 -12.99 -17.87 -7.85
N TRP A 332 -12.87 -17.44 -9.10
CA TRP A 332 -13.81 -17.79 -10.17
C TRP A 332 -13.95 -19.31 -10.34
N VAL A 333 -12.83 -20.01 -10.46
CA VAL A 333 -12.82 -21.48 -10.61
C VAL A 333 -13.30 -22.17 -9.32
N ALA A 334 -12.92 -21.68 -8.14
CA ALA A 334 -13.34 -22.25 -6.87
C ALA A 334 -14.85 -22.11 -6.64
N ALA A 335 -15.46 -21.03 -7.12
CA ALA A 335 -16.91 -20.84 -7.16
C ALA A 335 -17.62 -21.74 -8.20
N GLY A 336 -16.89 -22.66 -8.85
CA GLY A 336 -17.40 -23.58 -9.85
C GLY A 336 -17.70 -22.94 -11.20
N HIS A 337 -17.12 -21.77 -11.49
CA HIS A 337 -17.34 -21.08 -12.75
C HIS A 337 -16.24 -21.40 -13.77
N THR A 338 -16.61 -21.48 -15.05
CA THR A 338 -15.65 -21.52 -16.17
C THR A 338 -15.46 -20.11 -16.71
N LEU A 339 -14.27 -19.77 -17.23
CA LEU A 339 -14.00 -18.41 -17.74
C LEU A 339 -14.97 -17.99 -18.86
N SER A 340 -15.49 -18.95 -19.63
CA SER A 340 -16.49 -18.74 -20.67
C SER A 340 -17.86 -18.27 -20.16
N GLN A 341 -18.11 -18.34 -18.85
CA GLN A 341 -19.35 -17.85 -18.25
C GLN A 341 -19.33 -16.34 -17.98
N ALA A 342 -18.19 -15.65 -18.12
CA ALA A 342 -18.16 -14.20 -18.17
C ALA A 342 -18.46 -13.73 -19.61
N GLU A 343 -19.11 -12.57 -19.78
CA GLU A 343 -19.31 -11.98 -21.12
C GLU A 343 -17.96 -11.58 -21.73
N GLY A 344 -17.07 -11.03 -20.91
CA GLY A 344 -15.71 -10.70 -21.29
C GLY A 344 -14.82 -10.48 -20.08
N ILE A 345 -13.55 -10.83 -20.19
CA ILE A 345 -12.55 -10.60 -19.14
C ILE A 345 -11.42 -9.77 -19.71
N ARG A 346 -11.22 -8.58 -19.16
CA ARG A 346 -10.12 -7.67 -19.52
C ARG A 346 -8.98 -7.79 -18.51
N GLY A 347 -7.76 -7.76 -19.03
CA GLY A 347 -6.54 -7.64 -18.22
C GLY A 347 -6.12 -6.18 -18.14
N LEU A 348 -6.52 -5.47 -17.08
CA LEU A 348 -6.28 -4.03 -16.93
C LEU A 348 -5.54 -3.76 -15.61
N GLY A 349 -4.65 -2.76 -15.59
CA GLY A 349 -4.09 -2.24 -14.34
C GLY A 349 -5.16 -1.58 -13.47
N LEU A 350 -4.83 -1.27 -12.21
CA LEU A 350 -5.80 -0.74 -11.23
C LEU A 350 -6.52 0.53 -11.72
N SER A 351 -5.76 1.55 -12.14
CA SER A 351 -6.35 2.82 -12.61
C SER A 351 -7.21 2.64 -13.85
N ALA A 352 -6.76 1.83 -14.82
CA ALA A 352 -7.53 1.52 -16.01
C ALA A 352 -8.79 0.69 -15.69
N SER A 353 -8.73 -0.20 -14.70
CA SER A 353 -9.89 -0.97 -14.24
C SER A 353 -10.95 -0.04 -13.62
N ILE A 354 -10.54 0.88 -12.76
CA ILE A 354 -11.45 1.87 -12.15
C ILE A 354 -12.09 2.74 -13.24
N ALA A 355 -11.30 3.27 -14.18
CA ALA A 355 -11.82 4.07 -15.30
C ALA A 355 -12.81 3.27 -16.16
N ALA A 356 -12.51 2.01 -16.46
CA ALA A 356 -13.40 1.12 -17.23
C ALA A 356 -14.70 0.79 -16.47
N LEU A 357 -14.66 0.70 -15.13
CA LEU A 357 -15.86 0.54 -14.31
C LEU A 357 -16.73 1.80 -14.35
N GLU A 358 -16.10 2.98 -14.20
CA GLU A 358 -16.78 4.27 -14.24
C GLU A 358 -17.41 4.57 -15.62
N SER A 359 -16.73 4.20 -16.71
CA SER A 359 -17.23 4.36 -18.09
C SER A 359 -18.27 3.31 -18.49
N GLY A 360 -18.45 2.25 -17.68
CA GLY A 360 -19.35 1.14 -17.99
C GLY A 360 -18.81 0.22 -19.09
N GLU A 361 -17.50 0.23 -19.34
CA GLU A 361 -16.83 -0.78 -20.19
C GLU A 361 -16.72 -2.15 -19.51
N VAL A 362 -16.68 -2.16 -18.17
CA VAL A 362 -16.80 -3.36 -17.34
C VAL A 362 -17.84 -3.16 -16.25
N ASP A 363 -18.43 -4.25 -15.77
CA ASP A 363 -19.48 -4.25 -14.74
C ASP A 363 -18.92 -4.50 -13.34
N ALA A 364 -17.76 -5.17 -13.24
CA ALA A 364 -17.06 -5.36 -11.97
C ALA A 364 -15.54 -5.47 -12.16
N ILE A 365 -14.81 -5.08 -11.11
CA ILE A 365 -13.34 -5.12 -11.07
C ILE A 365 -12.85 -5.84 -9.82
N PHE A 366 -11.67 -6.44 -9.93
CA PHE A 366 -11.00 -7.13 -8.84
C PHE A 366 -9.77 -6.34 -8.42
N ILE A 367 -9.53 -6.24 -7.11
CA ILE A 367 -8.38 -5.55 -6.54
C ILE A 367 -7.82 -6.39 -5.39
N ALA A 368 -6.59 -6.86 -5.52
CA ALA A 368 -5.82 -7.39 -4.41
C ALA A 368 -4.96 -6.26 -3.83
N GLY A 369 -5.27 -5.81 -2.61
CA GLY A 369 -4.69 -4.57 -2.08
C GLY A 369 -4.78 -4.44 -0.55
N ALA A 370 -4.43 -3.25 -0.04
CA ALA A 370 -4.58 -2.97 1.39
C ALA A 370 -6.05 -2.87 1.79
N VAL A 371 -6.27 -2.89 3.10
CA VAL A 371 -7.53 -2.51 3.71
C VAL A 371 -7.23 -1.31 4.62
N PRO A 372 -7.71 -0.10 4.30
CA PRO A 372 -8.34 0.30 3.06
C PRO A 372 -7.37 0.39 1.87
N ASP A 373 -7.86 0.11 0.67
CA ASP A 373 -7.15 0.39 -0.58
C ASP A 373 -7.33 1.88 -0.96
N PRO A 374 -6.24 2.64 -1.16
CA PRO A 374 -6.35 4.08 -1.45
C PRO A 374 -7.13 4.43 -2.73
N ALA A 375 -7.06 3.60 -3.77
CA ALA A 375 -7.76 3.88 -5.01
C ALA A 375 -9.27 3.63 -4.86
N LEU A 376 -9.63 2.54 -4.17
CA LEU A 376 -11.02 2.24 -3.83
C LEU A 376 -11.61 3.28 -2.86
N GLN A 377 -10.82 3.77 -1.90
CA GLN A 377 -11.21 4.90 -1.06
C GLN A 377 -11.60 6.12 -1.88
N LEU A 378 -10.71 6.54 -2.80
CA LEU A 378 -10.97 7.70 -3.64
C LEU A 378 -12.18 7.47 -4.56
N LEU A 379 -12.40 6.24 -5.03
CA LEU A 379 -13.59 5.89 -5.80
C LEU A 379 -14.86 6.04 -4.95
N ALA A 380 -14.91 5.42 -3.77
CA ALA A 380 -16.05 5.47 -2.84
C ALA A 380 -16.27 6.86 -2.22
N GLN A 381 -15.24 7.69 -2.12
CA GLN A 381 -15.40 9.11 -1.79
C GLN A 381 -16.06 9.88 -2.94
N ARG A 382 -15.82 9.49 -4.20
CA ARG A 382 -16.35 10.19 -5.37
C ARG A 382 -17.72 9.70 -5.82
N ARG A 383 -18.11 8.50 -5.40
CA ARG A 383 -19.31 7.80 -5.84
C ARG A 383 -20.01 7.14 -4.66
N ASP A 384 -21.32 7.30 -4.57
CA ASP A 384 -22.16 6.73 -3.52
C ASP A 384 -22.80 5.39 -3.89
N ASP A 385 -22.72 5.03 -5.17
CA ASP A 385 -23.23 3.79 -5.75
C ASP A 385 -22.17 2.68 -5.81
N VAL A 386 -20.99 2.86 -5.22
CA VAL A 386 -19.96 1.81 -5.14
C VAL A 386 -20.45 0.69 -4.23
N ARG A 387 -20.31 -0.55 -4.68
CA ARG A 387 -20.69 -1.76 -3.93
C ARG A 387 -19.55 -2.78 -3.92
N LEU A 388 -19.37 -3.43 -2.77
CA LEU A 388 -18.47 -4.58 -2.64
C LEU A 388 -19.27 -5.87 -2.82
N VAL A 389 -18.80 -6.74 -3.70
CA VAL A 389 -19.48 -8.01 -4.06
C VAL A 389 -18.95 -9.13 -3.17
N PRO A 390 -19.75 -9.68 -2.24
CA PRO A 390 -19.28 -10.71 -1.32
C PRO A 390 -19.03 -12.04 -2.04
N ILE A 391 -18.03 -12.76 -1.57
CA ILE A 391 -17.75 -14.14 -1.97
C ILE A 391 -18.55 -15.06 -1.05
N ASP A 392 -19.15 -16.10 -1.62
CA ASP A 392 -19.92 -17.05 -0.83
C ASP A 392 -19.03 -17.82 0.17
N THR A 393 -19.59 -18.15 1.33
CA THR A 393 -18.89 -18.83 2.42
C THR A 393 -18.27 -20.15 1.98
N ALA A 394 -18.96 -20.93 1.13
CA ALA A 394 -18.45 -22.23 0.69
C ALA A 394 -17.18 -22.09 -0.17
N THR A 395 -17.15 -21.12 -1.09
CA THR A 395 -15.96 -20.78 -1.89
C THR A 395 -14.82 -20.28 -1.00
N LEU A 396 -15.11 -19.41 -0.03
CA LEU A 396 -14.11 -18.92 0.93
C LEU A 396 -13.52 -20.05 1.76
N ASP A 397 -14.37 -20.92 2.30
CA ASP A 397 -13.94 -22.04 3.13
C ASP A 397 -13.17 -23.07 2.30
N GLN A 398 -13.59 -23.34 1.05
CA GLN A 398 -12.87 -24.19 0.12
C GLN A 398 -11.45 -23.67 -0.16
N LEU A 399 -11.30 -22.35 -0.33
CA LEU A 399 -9.99 -21.74 -0.59
C LEU A 399 -9.13 -21.64 0.67
N SER A 400 -9.69 -21.26 1.81
CA SER A 400 -8.93 -21.04 3.05
C SER A 400 -8.62 -22.33 3.83
N SER A 401 -9.48 -23.35 3.80
CA SER A 401 -9.23 -24.61 4.52
C SER A 401 -8.23 -25.53 3.84
N LYS A 402 -8.09 -25.42 2.50
CA LYS A 402 -7.23 -26.30 1.69
C LYS A 402 -5.88 -25.68 1.33
N HIS A 403 -5.74 -24.36 1.51
CA HIS A 403 -4.56 -23.63 1.09
C HIS A 403 -4.04 -22.76 2.23
N PHE A 404 -2.84 -23.06 2.73
CA PHE A 404 -2.15 -22.24 3.75
C PHE A 404 -1.86 -20.80 3.29
N ALA A 405 -2.00 -20.57 1.98
CA ALA A 405 -1.76 -19.29 1.35
C ALA A 405 -2.90 -18.29 1.46
N TYR A 406 -4.12 -18.74 1.75
CA TYR A 406 -5.29 -17.88 1.95
C TYR A 406 -5.76 -17.98 3.40
N TYR A 407 -6.23 -16.87 3.94
CA TYR A 407 -7.07 -16.88 5.14
C TYR A 407 -8.38 -16.16 4.85
N SER A 408 -9.48 -16.62 5.47
CA SER A 408 -10.70 -15.82 5.45
C SER A 408 -10.46 -14.57 6.31
N THR A 409 -10.81 -13.41 5.77
CA THR A 409 -10.69 -12.14 6.47
C THR A 409 -11.99 -11.36 6.37
N VAL A 410 -12.18 -10.42 7.29
CA VAL A 410 -13.29 -9.49 7.27
C VAL A 410 -12.72 -8.10 7.14
N ILE A 411 -13.18 -7.37 6.12
CA ILE A 411 -13.02 -5.93 6.03
C ILE A 411 -14.07 -5.32 6.97
N PRO A 412 -13.66 -4.61 8.05
CA PRO A 412 -14.59 -4.02 9.00
C PRO A 412 -15.62 -3.12 8.32
N SER A 413 -16.80 -2.95 8.92
CA SER A 413 -17.74 -1.91 8.51
C SER A 413 -17.07 -0.54 8.54
N LYS A 414 -17.53 0.37 7.69
CA LYS A 414 -17.03 1.74 7.53
C LYS A 414 -15.55 1.84 7.14
N THR A 415 -14.96 0.75 6.64
CA THR A 415 -13.65 0.83 6.01
C THR A 415 -13.71 1.78 4.83
N TYR A 416 -14.75 1.68 3.98
CA TYR A 416 -14.98 2.56 2.83
C TYR A 416 -16.22 3.43 3.03
N PRO A 417 -16.24 4.68 2.51
CA PRO A 417 -17.45 5.50 2.53
C PRO A 417 -18.65 4.76 1.93
N GLY A 418 -19.78 4.76 2.65
CA GLY A 418 -21.01 4.08 2.23
C GLY A 418 -21.05 2.57 2.51
N GLN A 419 -19.97 1.95 2.95
CA GLN A 419 -19.95 0.54 3.36
C GLN A 419 -20.35 0.42 4.84
N THR A 420 -21.62 0.12 5.11
CA THR A 420 -22.15 0.02 6.49
C THR A 420 -21.98 -1.35 7.13
N GLU A 421 -21.92 -2.41 6.32
CA GLU A 421 -21.83 -3.80 6.78
C GLU A 421 -20.43 -4.36 6.59
N PRO A 422 -19.91 -5.19 7.52
CA PRO A 422 -18.62 -5.87 7.35
C PRO A 422 -18.60 -6.73 6.08
N TYR A 423 -17.47 -6.75 5.39
CA TYR A 423 -17.31 -7.44 4.12
C TYR A 423 -16.34 -8.63 4.27
N ARG A 424 -16.87 -9.85 4.21
CA ARG A 424 -16.07 -11.07 4.27
C ARG A 424 -15.43 -11.37 2.91
N THR A 425 -14.13 -11.64 2.92
CA THR A 425 -13.34 -11.89 1.71
C THR A 425 -12.13 -12.78 2.00
N LEU A 426 -11.27 -12.95 0.99
CA LEU A 426 -9.95 -13.59 1.13
C LEU A 426 -8.90 -12.56 1.52
N GLY A 427 -8.11 -12.94 2.52
CA GLY A 427 -6.84 -12.33 2.84
C GLY A 427 -5.68 -13.21 2.37
N PHE A 428 -4.57 -12.57 2.07
CA PHE A 428 -3.28 -13.18 1.76
C PHE A 428 -2.18 -12.23 2.22
N ALA A 429 -0.94 -12.71 2.23
CA ALA A 429 0.19 -11.91 2.64
C ALA A 429 1.05 -11.51 1.44
N ALA A 430 1.60 -10.29 1.48
CA ALA A 430 2.74 -9.94 0.65
C ALA A 430 3.99 -10.62 1.22
N LEU A 431 4.49 -11.63 0.52
CA LEU A 431 5.66 -12.40 0.89
C LEU A 431 6.90 -11.85 0.17
N LEU A 432 7.99 -11.79 0.93
CA LEU A 432 9.34 -11.71 0.39
C LEU A 432 9.80 -13.13 0.04
N ILE A 433 10.07 -13.36 -1.25
CA ILE A 433 10.44 -14.64 -1.84
C ILE A 433 11.81 -14.51 -2.50
N THR A 434 12.54 -15.62 -2.53
CA THR A 434 13.83 -15.80 -3.18
C THR A 434 13.90 -17.16 -3.87
N SER A 435 15.01 -17.49 -4.51
CA SER A 435 15.36 -18.84 -4.96
C SER A 435 16.23 -19.54 -3.92
N ASP A 436 16.27 -20.88 -3.91
CA ASP A 436 17.24 -21.69 -3.16
C ASP A 436 18.69 -21.57 -3.65
N ARG A 437 18.89 -20.87 -4.78
CA ARG A 437 20.21 -20.52 -5.33
C ARG A 437 20.78 -19.24 -4.73
N THR A 438 19.96 -18.42 -4.07
CA THR A 438 20.39 -17.13 -3.53
C THR A 438 21.30 -17.35 -2.32
N ASN A 439 22.32 -16.52 -2.15
CA ASN A 439 23.30 -16.68 -1.08
C ASN A 439 22.63 -16.52 0.31
N ASP A 440 22.91 -17.43 1.24
CA ASP A 440 22.38 -17.39 2.60
C ASP A 440 22.67 -16.07 3.34
N ASN A 441 23.88 -15.51 3.16
CA ASN A 441 24.26 -14.25 3.79
C ASN A 441 23.50 -13.06 3.21
N ASP A 442 23.24 -13.05 1.89
CA ASP A 442 22.45 -11.99 1.27
C ASP A 442 21.00 -12.06 1.73
N VAL A 443 20.44 -13.27 1.86
CA VAL A 443 19.09 -13.50 2.40
C VAL A 443 18.99 -13.03 3.86
N GLU A 444 19.92 -13.41 4.73
CA GLU A 444 19.93 -12.97 6.13
C GLU A 444 20.09 -11.44 6.22
N LYS A 445 21.04 -10.87 5.47
CA LYS A 445 21.28 -9.42 5.46
C LYS A 445 20.07 -8.65 4.94
N PHE A 446 19.41 -9.14 3.90
CA PHE A 446 18.19 -8.52 3.39
C PHE A 446 17.10 -8.51 4.47
N LEU A 447 16.91 -9.61 5.19
CA LEU A 447 15.93 -9.71 6.28
C LEU A 447 16.26 -8.81 7.48
N ASP A 448 17.53 -8.77 7.91
CA ASP A 448 18.02 -7.86 8.96
C ASP A 448 17.65 -6.41 8.55
N LEU A 449 17.96 -5.99 7.32
CA LEU A 449 17.67 -4.64 6.82
C LEU A 449 16.17 -4.35 6.67
N VAL A 450 15.36 -5.33 6.28
CA VAL A 450 13.90 -5.18 6.20
C VAL A 450 13.31 -4.90 7.57
N VAL A 451 13.75 -5.62 8.61
CA VAL A 451 13.28 -5.42 9.98
C VAL A 451 13.81 -4.12 10.58
N ASP A 452 15.09 -3.82 10.39
CA ASP A 452 15.72 -2.60 10.93
C ASP A 452 15.12 -1.33 10.29
N SER A 453 14.80 -1.39 9.00
CA SER A 453 14.20 -0.27 8.27
C SER A 453 12.71 -0.10 8.50
N ALA A 454 12.01 -1.08 9.08
CA ALA A 454 10.55 -1.11 9.15
C ALA A 454 9.95 0.17 9.75
N ASN A 455 10.49 0.60 10.90
CA ASN A 455 10.07 1.83 11.58
C ASN A 455 10.58 3.09 10.86
N GLU A 456 11.83 3.10 10.42
CA GLU A 456 12.42 4.27 9.76
C GLU A 456 11.69 4.60 8.46
N LEU A 457 11.33 3.60 7.65
CA LEU A 457 10.75 3.83 6.32
C LEU A 457 9.24 4.09 6.34
N THR A 458 8.59 4.06 7.52
CA THR A 458 7.16 4.30 7.65
C THR A 458 6.70 5.62 7.03
N HIS A 459 7.48 6.69 7.20
CA HIS A 459 7.17 8.00 6.61
C HIS A 459 7.31 8.05 5.08
N LYS A 460 8.07 7.13 4.47
CA LYS A 460 8.20 7.00 3.00
C LYS A 460 7.17 6.04 2.43
N PHE A 461 6.87 4.98 3.16
CA PHE A 461 5.87 3.99 2.81
C PHE A 461 5.27 3.39 4.09
N TYR A 462 4.07 3.84 4.44
CA TYR A 462 3.46 3.51 5.74
C TYR A 462 3.35 2.01 6.02
N ARG A 463 3.28 1.17 4.98
CA ARG A 463 3.10 -0.26 5.17
C ARG A 463 4.33 -0.96 5.75
N THR A 464 5.50 -0.33 5.76
CA THR A 464 6.65 -0.90 6.47
C THR A 464 6.36 -1.02 7.98
N GLY A 465 5.43 -0.22 8.53
CA GLY A 465 4.99 -0.34 9.92
C GLY A 465 4.29 -1.67 10.25
N PHE A 466 3.71 -2.37 9.26
CA PHE A 466 3.12 -3.70 9.45
C PHE A 466 4.15 -4.82 9.52
N ILE A 467 5.41 -4.55 9.16
CA ILE A 467 6.49 -5.54 9.16
C ILE A 467 6.89 -5.81 10.61
N SER A 468 6.62 -7.03 11.09
CA SER A 468 6.95 -7.45 12.45
C SER A 468 7.49 -8.86 12.44
N THR A 469 8.49 -9.14 13.28
CA THR A 469 8.98 -10.51 13.50
C THR A 469 7.91 -11.43 14.10
N LYS A 470 6.86 -10.86 14.71
CA LYS A 470 5.70 -11.61 15.21
C LYS A 470 4.77 -12.10 14.09
N THR A 471 4.63 -11.31 13.02
CA THR A 471 3.73 -11.60 11.89
C THR A 471 4.47 -12.12 10.67
N SER A 472 5.80 -12.07 10.64
CA SER A 472 6.62 -12.36 9.45
C SER A 472 6.61 -13.81 8.99
N ARG A 473 5.92 -14.70 9.69
CA ARG A 473 5.69 -16.09 9.29
C ARG A 473 4.25 -16.40 8.88
N LEU A 474 3.34 -15.43 8.97
CA LEU A 474 1.94 -15.61 8.58
C LEU A 474 1.82 -15.76 7.06
N GLY A 475 1.01 -16.71 6.61
CA GLY A 475 0.78 -16.95 5.18
C GLY A 475 1.96 -17.56 4.41
N ILE A 476 3.05 -17.96 5.08
CA ILE A 476 4.14 -18.71 4.45
C ILE A 476 3.61 -20.08 4.01
N SER A 477 3.54 -20.30 2.71
CA SER A 477 2.92 -21.47 2.07
C SER A 477 3.93 -22.38 1.35
N ILE A 478 5.20 -21.98 1.31
CA ILE A 478 6.32 -22.69 0.67
C ILE A 478 7.53 -22.76 1.63
N PRO A 479 8.50 -23.67 1.42
CA PRO A 479 9.66 -23.81 2.31
C PRO A 479 10.44 -22.50 2.49
N MET A 480 10.95 -22.28 3.69
CA MET A 480 11.79 -21.11 3.96
C MET A 480 13.21 -21.31 3.41
N HIS A 481 13.87 -20.22 3.04
CA HIS A 481 15.28 -20.25 2.68
C HIS A 481 16.15 -20.61 3.91
N PRO A 482 17.28 -21.32 3.76
CA PRO A 482 18.18 -21.60 4.89
C PRO A 482 18.66 -20.32 5.60
N GLY A 483 19.15 -19.32 4.85
CA GLY A 483 19.47 -18.00 5.41
C GLY A 483 18.32 -17.33 6.19
N ALA A 484 17.07 -17.47 5.73
CA ALA A 484 15.91 -16.96 6.46
C ALA A 484 15.65 -17.75 7.76
N THR A 485 15.83 -19.07 7.71
CA THR A 485 15.73 -19.92 8.90
C THR A 485 16.75 -19.51 9.95
N HIS A 486 18.01 -19.31 9.54
CA HIS A 486 19.08 -18.84 10.42
C HIS A 486 18.76 -17.48 11.06
N PHE A 487 18.25 -16.52 10.27
CA PHE A 487 17.77 -15.23 10.76
C PHE A 487 16.74 -15.37 11.90
N TYR A 488 15.71 -16.21 11.72
CA TYR A 488 14.69 -16.41 12.77
C TYR A 488 15.22 -17.13 14.01
N GLU A 489 16.17 -18.06 13.85
CA GLU A 489 16.83 -18.71 14.99
C GLU A 489 17.64 -17.72 15.82
N LYS A 490 18.39 -16.83 15.16
CA LYS A 490 19.15 -15.74 15.79
C LYS A 490 18.22 -14.79 16.55
N LEU A 491 17.09 -14.40 15.96
CA LEU A 491 16.07 -13.59 16.63
C LEU A 491 15.51 -14.28 17.88
N ARG A 492 15.18 -15.57 17.78
CA ARG A 492 14.67 -16.36 18.92
C ARG A 492 15.69 -16.43 20.05
N LYS A 493 16.97 -16.64 19.75
CA LYS A 493 18.05 -16.66 20.75
C LYS A 493 18.17 -15.31 21.47
N LYS A 494 18.11 -14.18 20.73
CA LYS A 494 18.14 -12.83 21.32
C LYS A 494 16.95 -12.56 22.25
N GLN A 495 15.76 -13.09 21.93
CA GLN A 495 14.57 -12.91 22.77
C GLN A 495 14.59 -13.78 24.05
N VAL A 496 15.33 -14.89 24.06
CA VAL A 496 15.46 -15.80 25.20
C VAL A 496 16.59 -15.38 26.16
N ASP A 497 17.49 -14.49 25.74
CA ASP A 497 18.66 -14.05 26.54
C ASP A 497 18.63 -12.56 26.97
N PRO A 498 17.61 -12.08 27.72
CA PRO A 498 17.64 -10.74 28.34
C PRO A 498 18.33 -10.70 29.72
N ALA A 499 18.84 -11.83 30.25
CA ALA A 499 19.24 -11.99 31.65
C ALA A 499 20.74 -12.26 31.89
N ARG A 500 21.63 -11.70 31.08
CA ARG A 500 23.03 -11.52 31.46
C ARG A 500 23.29 -10.06 31.80
N GLU A 501 22.84 -9.67 33.00
CA GLU A 501 23.46 -8.55 33.73
C GLU A 501 24.96 -8.81 33.89
N PRO A 502 25.82 -7.77 33.81
CA PRO A 502 27.24 -7.94 34.07
C PRO A 502 27.43 -8.40 35.51
N ALA A 503 28.35 -9.36 35.72
CA ALA A 503 28.71 -9.83 37.06
C ALA A 503 29.06 -8.63 37.96
N PRO A 504 28.64 -8.63 39.24
CA PRO A 504 28.90 -7.52 40.13
C PRO A 504 30.41 -7.34 40.30
N ASP A 505 30.81 -6.08 40.23
CA ASP A 505 32.15 -5.58 40.48
C ASP A 505 32.68 -6.15 41.80
N SER A 506 33.85 -6.79 41.75
CA SER A 506 34.52 -7.38 42.91
C SER A 506 35.46 -6.37 43.57
N SER A 507 34.97 -5.15 43.77
CA SER A 507 35.71 -4.13 44.49
C SER A 507 34.75 -3.27 45.30
N LEU A 508 35.18 -2.95 46.53
CA LEU A 508 34.52 -2.24 47.64
C LEU A 508 33.87 -3.17 48.67
N GLU A 509 34.63 -3.54 49.71
CA GLU A 509 34.68 -2.92 51.06
C GLU A 509 33.89 -3.83 52.02
N GLU A 510 34.22 -4.07 53.28
CA GLU A 510 35.25 -3.57 54.16
C GLU A 510 35.35 -4.55 55.35
N THR A 511 36.45 -4.39 56.07
CA THR A 511 36.63 -4.69 57.49
C THR A 511 35.36 -4.69 58.35
N GLU A 512 35.16 -5.74 59.14
CA GLU A 512 34.69 -5.56 60.52
C GLU A 512 35.23 -6.66 61.44
N GLN A 513 35.96 -6.21 62.46
CA GLN A 513 36.39 -6.99 63.62
C GLN A 513 35.19 -7.34 64.50
N SER A 514 35.20 -8.53 65.09
CA SER A 514 34.72 -8.68 66.47
C SER A 514 35.36 -9.88 67.19
N PRO A 515 35.39 -9.86 68.54
CA PRO A 515 36.33 -10.59 69.39
C PRO A 515 35.77 -11.94 69.90
N ASP A 516 36.56 -12.58 70.77
CA ASP A 516 36.27 -13.76 71.62
C ASP A 516 36.44 -15.15 70.99
N ASN A 517 37.68 -15.66 70.98
CA ASN A 517 38.24 -16.63 71.97
C ASN A 517 39.65 -17.09 71.58
#